data_AF-A0A7S8CDC4-F1
#
_entry.id   AF-A0A7S8CDC4-F1
#
_cell.length_a   1.000
_cell.length_b   1.000
_cell.length_c   1.000
_cell.angle_alpha   90.00
_cell.angle_beta   90.00
_cell.angle_gamma   90.00
#
_symmetry.space_group_name_H-M   'P 1'
#
loop_
_entity.id
_entity.type
_entity.pdbx_description
1 polymer ?
#
loop_
_entity_poly.entity_id
_entity_poly.type
_entity_poly.pdbx_seq_one_letter_code
_entity_poly.pdbx_strand_id
1 'polypeptide(L)'
;MTSTSNMPELTKEHQTLLLNSLKKTVRHTITTGQDKVVKVEELDLLLLSTVKGDQLQVPVFQLSQCTFEDETPSELPPPMYIGTYHKEHGFSATVNPQIEGTSYEVMCRHLHFCLEISFKQPK
;
A
#
# COMPACT_ATOMS: atom_id res chain seq x y z
N MET A 1 -29.30 -15.99 10.55
CA MET A 1 -28.55 -15.21 11.55
C MET A 1 -27.36 -14.60 10.82
N THR A 2 -27.48 -13.36 10.36
CA THR A 2 -26.41 -12.67 9.63
C THR A 2 -25.55 -11.96 10.67
N SER A 3 -24.39 -12.53 10.97
CA SER A 3 -23.34 -11.83 11.71
C SER A 3 -22.92 -10.62 10.88
N THR A 4 -23.35 -9.43 11.28
CA THR A 4 -22.76 -8.18 10.80
C THR A 4 -21.34 -8.14 11.32
N SER A 5 -20.37 -8.55 10.51
CA SER A 5 -18.96 -8.26 10.76
C SER A 5 -18.83 -6.74 10.82
N ASN A 6 -18.79 -6.18 12.04
CA ASN A 6 -18.36 -4.82 12.28
C ASN A 6 -16.86 -4.77 11.96
N MET A 7 -16.53 -4.67 10.66
CA MET A 7 -15.16 -4.37 10.27
C MET A 7 -14.78 -3.02 10.86
N PRO A 8 -13.59 -2.91 11.48
CA PRO A 8 -13.15 -1.64 12.05
C PRO A 8 -12.99 -0.59 10.95
N GLU A 9 -13.73 0.52 11.06
CA GLU A 9 -13.58 1.64 10.13
C GLU A 9 -12.29 2.42 10.44
N LEU A 10 -11.62 2.91 9.39
CA LEU A 10 -10.49 3.82 9.56
C LEU A 10 -10.99 5.18 10.02
N THR A 11 -10.38 5.72 11.08
CA THR A 11 -10.58 7.11 11.48
C THR A 11 -10.09 8.06 10.39
N LYS A 12 -10.56 9.31 10.41
CA LYS A 12 -10.09 10.35 9.47
C LYS A 12 -8.58 10.59 9.58
N GLU A 13 -8.04 10.46 10.79
CA GLU A 13 -6.61 10.58 11.07
C GLU A 13 -5.83 9.46 10.39
N HIS A 14 -6.26 8.20 10.55
CA HIS A 14 -5.65 7.05 9.87
C HIS A 14 -5.71 7.19 8.34
N GLN A 15 -6.85 7.60 7.78
CA GLN A 15 -7.00 7.84 6.34
C GLN A 15 -6.02 8.90 5.83
N THR A 16 -5.90 10.01 6.57
CA THR A 16 -4.99 11.10 6.23
C THR A 16 -3.52 10.65 6.30
N LEU A 17 -3.17 9.89 7.35
CA LEU A 17 -1.84 9.33 7.53
C LEU A 17 -1.47 8.39 6.37
N LEU A 18 -2.36 7.47 6.00
CA LEU A 18 -2.18 6.56 4.86
C LEU A 18 -1.97 7.32 3.57
N LEU A 19 -2.85 8.28 3.26
CA LEU A 19 -2.76 9.06 2.04
C LEU A 19 -1.45 9.85 1.94
N ASN A 20 -1.02 10.48 3.03
CA ASN A 20 0.22 11.25 3.06
C ASN A 20 1.44 10.34 2.90
N SER A 21 1.43 9.18 3.56
CA SER A 21 2.50 8.18 3.46
C SER A 21 2.59 7.61 2.04
N LEU A 22 1.45 7.28 1.44
CA LEU A 22 1.35 6.81 0.07
C LEU A 22 1.88 7.85 -0.93
N LYS A 23 1.43 9.11 -0.83
CA LYS A 23 1.91 10.21 -1.67
C LYS A 23 3.41 10.40 -1.56
N LYS A 24 3.96 10.40 -0.35
CA LYS A 24 5.40 10.53 -0.11
C LYS A 24 6.18 9.39 -0.78
N THR A 25 5.67 8.17 -0.64
CA THR A 25 6.31 6.95 -1.17
C THR A 25 6.29 6.96 -2.69
N VAL A 26 5.11 7.09 -3.30
CA VAL A 26 4.93 7.05 -4.76
C VAL A 26 5.61 8.23 -5.45
N ARG A 27 5.42 9.46 -4.95
CA ARG A 27 6.00 10.66 -5.57
C ARG A 27 7.52 10.61 -5.57
N HIS A 28 8.14 10.12 -4.49
CA HIS A 28 9.59 9.96 -4.43
C HIS A 28 10.05 9.07 -5.58
N THR A 29 9.52 7.85 -5.65
CA THR A 29 9.92 6.85 -6.67
C THR A 29 9.72 7.36 -8.09
N ILE A 30 8.59 8.01 -8.39
CA ILE A 30 8.34 8.59 -9.72
C ILE A 30 9.34 9.72 -10.05
N THR A 31 9.70 10.55 -9.06
CA THR A 31 10.55 11.73 -9.29
C THR A 31 12.02 11.37 -9.37
N THR A 32 12.49 10.43 -8.55
CA THR A 32 13.91 10.08 -8.42
C THR A 32 14.27 8.81 -9.21
N GLY A 33 13.29 7.97 -9.55
CA GLY A 33 13.53 6.62 -10.08
C GLY A 33 14.11 5.66 -9.04
N GLN A 34 14.18 6.05 -7.76
CA GLN A 34 14.73 5.25 -6.68
C GLN A 34 13.62 4.67 -5.81
N ASP A 35 13.83 3.45 -5.34
CA ASP A 35 12.89 2.79 -4.44
C ASP A 35 12.69 3.59 -3.15
N LYS A 36 11.44 3.62 -2.67
CA LYS A 36 11.11 4.26 -1.40
C LYS A 36 10.38 3.32 -0.47
N VAL A 37 10.90 3.21 0.75
CA VAL A 37 10.24 2.55 1.87
C VAL A 37 9.74 3.61 2.86
N VAL A 38 8.51 3.42 3.35
CA VAL A 38 7.91 4.21 4.44
C VAL A 38 7.24 3.26 5.43
N LYS A 39 7.65 3.36 6.69
CA LYS A 39 6.99 2.71 7.84
C LYS A 39 5.83 3.59 8.31
N VAL A 40 4.66 2.99 8.53
CA VAL A 40 3.48 3.64 9.14
C VAL A 40 3.16 2.86 10.41
N GLU A 41 3.92 3.16 11.46
CA GLU A 41 3.96 2.37 12.71
C GLU A 41 2.59 2.29 13.40
N GLU A 42 1.84 3.39 13.42
CA GLU A 42 0.50 3.47 14.03
C GLU A 42 -0.50 2.48 13.40
N LEU A 43 -0.27 2.07 12.16
CA LEU A 43 -1.14 1.17 11.41
C LEU A 43 -0.50 -0.20 11.15
N ASP A 44 0.68 -0.45 11.70
CA ASP A 44 1.47 -1.66 11.45
C ASP A 44 1.69 -1.94 9.94
N LEU A 45 1.99 -0.90 9.15
CA LEU A 45 2.20 -1.03 7.70
C LEU A 45 3.61 -0.62 7.26
N LEU A 46 4.11 -1.33 6.27
CA LEU A 46 5.27 -0.93 5.47
C LEU A 46 4.83 -0.73 4.02
N LEU A 47 4.97 0.50 3.53
CA LEU A 47 4.74 0.86 2.14
C LEU A 47 6.08 0.85 1.41
N LEU A 48 6.17 0.07 0.35
CA LEU A 48 7.30 0.11 -0.57
C LEU A 48 6.80 0.56 -1.94
N SER A 49 7.56 1.42 -2.61
CA SER A 49 7.31 1.78 -4.00
C SER A 49 8.57 1.59 -4.80
N THR A 50 8.45 0.87 -5.91
CA THR A 50 9.57 0.53 -6.80
C THR A 50 9.17 0.77 -8.25
N VAL A 51 10.14 1.09 -9.10
CA VAL A 51 9.95 1.14 -10.56
C VAL A 51 10.72 -0.02 -11.18
N LYS A 52 10.03 -0.88 -11.92
CA LYS A 52 10.62 -1.99 -12.67
C LYS A 52 10.22 -1.86 -14.14
N GLY A 53 11.18 -1.45 -14.97
CA GLY A 53 10.89 -1.11 -16.37
C GLY A 53 9.94 0.08 -16.45
N ASP A 54 8.78 -0.12 -17.06
CA ASP A 54 7.71 0.87 -17.22
C ASP A 54 6.58 0.73 -16.19
N GLN A 55 6.76 -0.14 -15.20
CA GLN A 55 5.79 -0.39 -14.15
C GLN A 55 6.21 0.24 -12.83
N LEU A 56 5.28 0.98 -12.23
CA LEU A 56 5.36 1.37 -10.83
C LEU A 56 4.61 0.32 -10.00
N GLN A 57 5.31 -0.30 -9.05
CA GLN A 57 4.72 -1.23 -8.09
C GLN A 57 4.71 -0.62 -6.70
N VAL A 58 3.61 -0.80 -5.98
CA VAL A 58 3.40 -0.35 -4.61
C VAL A 58 2.92 -1.53 -3.75
N PRO A 59 3.83 -2.45 -3.36
CA PRO A 59 3.51 -3.48 -2.39
C PRO A 59 3.37 -2.91 -0.97
N VAL A 60 2.48 -3.53 -0.20
CA VAL A 60 2.15 -3.18 1.18
C VAL A 60 2.31 -4.43 2.04
N PHE A 61 3.06 -4.30 3.13
CA PHE A 61 3.38 -5.39 4.05
C PHE A 61 2.92 -5.05 5.45
N GLN A 62 2.70 -6.07 6.27
CA GLN A 62 2.51 -5.90 7.70
C GLN A 62 3.88 -5.63 8.34
N LEU A 63 4.02 -4.49 9.01
CA LEU A 63 5.32 -4.00 9.51
C LEU A 63 5.90 -4.93 10.58
N SER A 64 5.08 -5.42 11.51
CA SER A 64 5.48 -6.34 12.58
C SER A 64 5.95 -7.71 12.10
N GLN A 65 5.71 -8.03 10.83
CA GLN A 65 6.20 -9.26 10.18
C GLN A 65 7.44 -9.02 9.31
N CYS A 66 7.94 -7.79 9.23
CA CYS A 66 9.15 -7.45 8.48
C CYS A 66 10.38 -7.54 9.38
N THR A 67 11.48 -8.06 8.83
CA THR A 67 12.80 -8.03 9.49
C THR A 67 13.63 -6.89 8.91
N PHE A 68 14.40 -6.22 9.76
CA PHE A 68 15.25 -5.09 9.37
C PHE A 68 16.71 -5.31 9.79
N GLU A 69 17.63 -4.96 8.90
CA GLU A 69 19.07 -4.85 9.16
C GLU A 69 19.49 -3.42 8.84
N ASP A 70 20.09 -2.71 9.80
CA ASP A 70 20.52 -1.32 9.64
C ASP A 70 19.43 -0.40 9.02
N GLU A 71 18.21 -0.45 9.58
CA GLU A 71 17.01 0.28 9.12
C GLU A 71 16.50 -0.08 7.71
N THR A 72 17.11 -1.05 7.05
CA THR A 72 16.71 -1.52 5.73
C THR A 72 15.94 -2.84 5.85
N PRO A 73 14.80 -3.03 5.17
CA PRO A 73 14.11 -4.31 5.19
C PRO A 73 15.02 -5.41 4.59
N SER A 74 15.34 -6.44 5.38
CA SER A 74 16.16 -7.58 4.93
C SER A 74 15.29 -8.75 4.48
N GLU A 75 14.20 -9.01 5.20
CA GLU A 75 13.22 -10.04 4.86
C GLU A 75 11.80 -9.45 4.87
N LEU A 76 11.11 -9.56 3.73
CA LEU A 76 9.74 -9.10 3.56
C LEU A 76 8.80 -10.32 3.47
N PRO A 77 7.71 -10.35 4.26
CA PRO A 77 6.68 -11.38 4.13
C PRO A 77 5.96 -11.26 2.78
N PRO A 78 5.07 -12.20 2.42
CA PRO A 78 4.16 -11.99 1.30
C PRO A 78 3.39 -10.67 1.47
N PRO A 79 3.33 -9.82 0.43
CA PRO A 79 2.61 -8.56 0.53
C PRO A 79 1.12 -8.80 0.74
N MET A 80 0.50 -7.98 1.60
CA MET A 80 -0.95 -7.97 1.80
C MET A 80 -1.68 -7.40 0.59
N TYR A 81 -1.02 -6.48 -0.11
CA TYR A 81 -1.58 -5.78 -1.25
C TYR A 81 -0.45 -5.37 -2.20
N ILE A 82 -0.69 -5.42 -3.50
CA ILE A 82 0.22 -4.89 -4.53
C ILE A 82 -0.60 -4.05 -5.49
N GLY A 83 -0.37 -2.74 -5.50
CA GLY A 83 -0.86 -1.85 -6.57
C GLY A 83 0.18 -1.77 -7.68
N THR A 84 -0.23 -1.93 -8.93
CA THR A 84 0.64 -1.82 -10.10
C THR A 84 0.06 -0.82 -11.08
N TYR A 85 0.87 0.16 -11.47
CA TYR A 85 0.53 1.08 -12.54
C TYR A 85 1.46 0.86 -13.74
N HIS A 86 0.87 0.66 -14.90
CA HIS A 86 1.53 0.57 -16.19
C HIS A 86 0.99 1.67 -17.10
N LYS A 87 1.85 2.36 -17.85
CA LYS A 87 1.42 3.48 -18.70
C LYS A 87 0.39 3.06 -19.75
N GLU A 88 0.59 1.90 -20.37
CA GLU A 88 -0.31 1.35 -21.40
C GLU A 88 -1.54 0.61 -20.85
N HIS A 89 -1.39 -0.13 -19.75
CA HIS A 89 -2.46 -0.99 -19.22
C HIS A 89 -3.24 -0.35 -18.05
N GLY A 90 -2.81 0.81 -17.57
CA GLY A 90 -3.43 1.50 -16.47
C GLY A 90 -3.10 0.88 -15.11
N PHE A 91 -4.01 1.09 -14.16
CA PHE A 91 -3.86 0.61 -12.79
C PHE A 91 -4.50 -0.76 -12.61
N SER A 92 -3.79 -1.66 -11.92
CA SER A 92 -4.27 -2.97 -11.49
C SER A 92 -3.80 -3.22 -10.06
N ALA A 93 -4.45 -4.14 -9.36
CA ALA A 93 -4.06 -4.49 -8.01
C ALA A 93 -4.31 -5.96 -7.70
N THR A 94 -3.51 -6.52 -6.80
CA THR A 94 -3.70 -7.85 -6.22
C THR A 94 -3.76 -7.73 -4.70
N VAL A 95 -4.66 -8.48 -4.06
CA VAL A 95 -4.84 -8.52 -2.60
C VAL A 95 -4.56 -9.94 -2.12
N ASN A 96 -3.87 -10.08 -1.00
CA ASN A 96 -3.69 -11.37 -0.34
C ASN A 96 -5.02 -11.78 0.33
N PRO A 97 -5.65 -12.91 -0.03
CA PRO A 97 -6.92 -13.33 0.55
C PRO A 97 -6.84 -13.59 2.06
N GLN A 98 -5.65 -13.79 2.63
CA GLN A 98 -5.46 -14.01 4.07
C GLN A 98 -5.85 -12.81 4.94
N ILE A 99 -5.99 -11.61 4.36
CA ILE A 99 -6.39 -10.42 5.12
C ILE A 99 -7.92 -10.23 5.18
N GLU A 100 -8.71 -11.07 4.50
CA GLU A 100 -10.17 -10.95 4.47
C GLU A 100 -10.77 -11.00 5.88
N GLY A 101 -11.66 -10.04 6.18
CA GLY A 101 -12.27 -9.86 7.49
C GLY A 101 -11.38 -9.21 8.55
N THR A 102 -10.16 -8.77 8.20
CA THR A 102 -9.23 -8.11 9.13
C THR A 102 -9.22 -6.59 8.98
N SER A 103 -8.60 -5.87 9.93
CA SER A 103 -8.36 -4.43 9.82
C SER A 103 -7.48 -4.06 8.61
N TYR A 104 -6.58 -4.96 8.19
CA TYR A 104 -5.73 -4.74 7.03
C TYR A 104 -6.50 -4.72 5.72
N GLU A 105 -7.62 -5.45 5.63
CA GLU A 105 -8.50 -5.37 4.46
C GLU A 105 -9.01 -3.95 4.25
N VAL A 106 -9.47 -3.30 5.33
CA VAL A 106 -10.00 -1.93 5.29
C VAL A 106 -8.91 -0.94 4.89
N MET A 107 -7.70 -1.11 5.43
CA MET A 107 -6.51 -0.33 5.04
C MET A 107 -6.17 -0.49 3.57
N CYS A 108 -6.11 -1.73 3.07
CA CYS A 108 -5.78 -2.03 1.68
C CYS A 108 -6.85 -1.51 0.72
N ARG A 109 -8.14 -1.59 1.09
CA ARG A 109 -9.24 -1.00 0.31
C ARG A 109 -9.11 0.52 0.20
N HIS A 110 -8.74 1.20 1.29
CA HIS A 110 -8.50 2.64 1.26
C HIS A 110 -7.31 3.00 0.37
N LEU A 111 -6.18 2.29 0.52
CA LEU A 111 -5.01 2.47 -0.33
C LEU A 111 -5.31 2.22 -1.81
N HIS A 112 -6.07 1.18 -2.13
CA HIS A 112 -6.53 0.89 -3.48
C HIS A 112 -7.30 2.05 -4.08
N PHE A 113 -8.30 2.57 -3.36
CA PHE A 113 -9.07 3.73 -3.79
C PHE A 113 -8.19 4.96 -4.04
N CYS A 114 -7.25 5.25 -3.14
CA CYS A 114 -6.33 6.37 -3.29
C CYS A 114 -5.43 6.23 -4.53
N LEU A 115 -4.85 5.04 -4.75
CA LEU A 115 -4.00 4.77 -5.91
C LEU A 115 -4.81 4.82 -7.21
N GLU A 116 -5.97 4.17 -7.23
CA GLU A 116 -6.82 4.11 -8.40
C GLU A 116 -7.23 5.51 -8.87
N ILE A 117 -7.67 6.39 -7.97
CA ILE A 117 -7.98 7.79 -8.30
C ILE A 117 -6.75 8.55 -8.79
N SER A 118 -5.60 8.32 -8.17
CA SER A 118 -4.36 9.02 -8.52
C SER A 118 -3.89 8.68 -9.93
N PHE A 119 -4.15 7.45 -10.39
CA PHE A 119 -3.76 6.99 -11.73
C PHE A 119 -4.87 7.05 -12.78
N LYS A 120 -6.14 7.25 -12.38
CA LYS A 120 -7.29 7.44 -13.28
C LYS A 120 -7.42 8.85 -13.84
N GLN A 121 -6.49 9.78 -13.60
CA GLN A 121 -6.65 11.14 -14.13
C GLN A 121 -6.77 11.14 -15.67
N PRO A 122 -7.79 11.85 -16.21
CA PRO A 122 -8.13 11.81 -17.62
C PRO A 122 -7.02 12.41 -18.49
N LYS A 123 -6.82 11.80 -19.66
CA LYS A 123 -6.07 12.42 -20.77
C LYS A 123 -6.71 13.74 -21.18
#